data_AF-A0A9P9IMG0-F1
#
_entry.id   AF-A0A9P9IMG0-F1
#
_cell.length_a   1.000
_cell.length_b   1.000
_cell.length_c   1.000
_cell.angle_alpha   90.00
_cell.angle_beta   90.00
_cell.angle_gamma   90.00
#
_symmetry.space_group_name_H-M   'P 1'
#
loop_
_entity.id
_entity.type
_entity.pdbx_description
1 polymer ?
#
loop_
_entity_poly.entity_id
_entity_poly.type
_entity_poly.pdbx_seq_one_letter_code
_entity_poly.pdbx_strand_id
1 'polypeptide(L)'
;MHIIYDTANFTTVSMCASLINVYSQDRERGWSRLSSLITFAAAYLSFTIVFGIKLIHWSHSLPAHCYNTKFIAYPGHSHPKVDLAYLGVTCFYCLGCLWGCVSCHRSLNAVLAPLLSPLKNAKFGSRELQKAYLLFLHPNRLSELAPGIVLAAMVQYPLHLYMVIALRASNESRLNGDSENAWGFGQIVALIAAVSTILECFRGISDYYSQVPELGNETDLTAQAETEENPTAVE
;
A
#
# COMPACT_ATOMS: atom_id res chain seq x y z
N MET A 1 3.10 -19.58 -13.09
CA MET A 1 3.49 -19.08 -11.76
C MET A 1 3.82 -17.58 -11.69
N HIS A 2 3.75 -16.83 -12.80
CA HIS A 2 4.06 -15.39 -12.81
C HIS A 2 3.12 -14.51 -11.98
N ILE A 3 1.84 -14.86 -11.92
CA ILE A 3 0.83 -14.32 -11.01
C ILE A 3 1.32 -14.16 -9.57
N ILE A 4 2.19 -15.07 -9.13
CA ILE A 4 2.67 -15.16 -7.76
C ILE A 4 3.72 -14.09 -7.52
N TYR A 5 4.66 -13.96 -8.46
CA TYR A 5 5.61 -12.86 -8.48
C TYR A 5 4.93 -11.51 -8.68
N ASP A 6 3.89 -11.46 -9.51
CA ASP A 6 3.08 -10.25 -9.70
C ASP A 6 2.36 -9.89 -8.41
N THR A 7 1.78 -10.86 -7.70
CA THR A 7 1.13 -10.62 -6.40
C THR A 7 2.12 -10.14 -5.36
N ALA A 8 3.29 -10.79 -5.24
CA ALA A 8 4.36 -10.40 -4.31
C ALA A 8 4.91 -9.00 -4.59
N ASN A 9 5.20 -8.71 -5.86
CA ASN A 9 5.68 -7.40 -6.31
C ASN A 9 4.60 -6.35 -6.06
N PHE A 10 3.34 -6.63 -6.40
CA PHE A 10 2.23 -5.70 -6.19
C PHE A 10 2.01 -5.40 -4.71
N THR A 11 2.10 -6.39 -3.83
CA THR A 11 2.01 -6.19 -2.37
C THR A 11 3.18 -5.39 -1.82
N THR A 12 4.40 -5.64 -2.30
CA THR A 12 5.60 -4.91 -1.86
C THR A 12 5.53 -3.44 -2.29
N VAL A 13 5.14 -3.20 -3.55
CA VAL A 13 4.90 -1.87 -4.11
C VAL A 13 3.81 -1.12 -3.37
N SER A 14 2.68 -1.79 -3.09
CA SER A 14 1.57 -1.23 -2.32
C SER A 14 2.00 -0.76 -0.95
N MET A 15 2.83 -1.56 -0.29
CA MET A 15 3.34 -1.30 1.03
C MET A 15 4.32 -0.13 1.04
N CYS A 16 5.25 -0.06 0.08
CA CYS A 16 6.16 1.08 -0.09
C CYS A 16 5.40 2.38 -0.40
N ALA A 17 4.43 2.35 -1.31
CA ALA A 17 3.59 3.50 -1.62
C ALA A 17 2.76 3.97 -0.41
N SER A 18 2.27 3.03 0.41
CA SER A 18 1.55 3.35 1.64
C SER A 18 2.47 3.98 2.68
N LEU A 19 3.68 3.46 2.85
CA LEU A 19 4.68 4.01 3.78
C LEU A 19 5.09 5.44 3.39
N ILE A 20 5.36 5.69 2.11
CA ILE A 20 5.70 7.03 1.61
C ILE A 20 4.53 8.01 1.89
N ASN A 21 3.29 7.59 1.67
CA ASN A 21 2.12 8.44 1.94
C ASN A 21 1.90 8.73 3.43
N VAL A 22 2.23 7.78 4.31
CA VAL A 22 2.09 7.92 5.77
C VAL A 22 3.22 8.76 6.39
N TYR A 23 4.45 8.56 5.96
CA TYR A 23 5.64 9.20 6.57
C TYR A 23 6.10 10.49 5.90
N SER A 24 5.62 10.80 4.68
CA SER A 24 5.90 12.10 4.07
C SER A 24 5.34 13.23 4.96
N GLN A 25 6.22 14.09 5.46
CA GLN A 25 5.91 15.14 6.44
C GLN A 25 5.27 16.39 5.80
N ASP A 26 5.29 16.47 4.46
CA ASP A 26 4.79 17.61 3.70
C ASP A 26 3.26 17.71 3.67
N ARG A 27 2.72 18.54 4.55
CA ARG A 27 1.30 18.79 4.75
C ARG A 27 0.60 19.41 3.54
N GLU A 28 1.34 20.03 2.61
CA GLU A 28 0.76 20.76 1.47
C GLU A 28 0.41 19.90 0.25
N ARG A 29 0.94 18.67 0.13
CA ARG A 29 0.78 17.85 -1.08
C ARG A 29 -0.35 16.81 -0.99
N GLY A 30 -1.50 17.16 -0.41
CA GLY A 30 -2.63 16.24 -0.22
C GLY A 30 -3.19 15.62 -1.52
N TRP A 31 -3.16 16.37 -2.63
CA TRP A 31 -3.70 15.93 -3.93
C TRP A 31 -2.83 14.88 -4.63
N SER A 32 -1.50 15.00 -4.57
CA SER A 32 -0.63 13.99 -5.19
C SER A 32 -0.72 12.65 -4.45
N ARG A 33 -0.84 12.70 -3.12
CA ARG A 33 -1.10 11.53 -2.27
C ARG A 33 -2.43 10.88 -2.61
N LEU A 34 -3.51 11.68 -2.66
CA LEU A 34 -4.83 11.17 -3.05
C LEU A 34 -4.81 10.55 -4.44
N SER A 35 -4.20 11.21 -5.42
CA SER A 35 -4.06 10.71 -6.79
C SER A 35 -3.35 9.36 -6.81
N SER A 36 -2.22 9.25 -6.10
CA SER A 36 -1.44 8.01 -6.00
C SER A 36 -2.24 6.87 -5.36
N LEU A 37 -3.01 7.16 -4.30
CA LEU A 37 -3.87 6.18 -3.64
C LEU A 37 -5.03 5.74 -4.54
N ILE A 38 -5.67 6.65 -5.28
CA ILE A 38 -6.74 6.32 -6.23
C ILE A 38 -6.19 5.49 -7.38
N THR A 39 -5.07 5.91 -8.00
CA THR A 39 -4.41 5.17 -9.09
C THR A 39 -4.03 3.77 -8.62
N PHE A 40 -3.47 3.64 -7.42
CA PHE A 40 -3.15 2.35 -6.83
C PHE A 40 -4.41 1.49 -6.63
N ALA A 41 -5.47 2.02 -6.03
CA ALA A 41 -6.72 1.30 -5.81
C ALA A 41 -7.34 0.80 -7.12
N ALA A 42 -7.35 1.64 -8.16
CA ALA A 42 -7.87 1.31 -9.47
C ALA A 42 -7.03 0.21 -10.16
N ALA A 43 -5.70 0.35 -10.12
CA ALA A 43 -4.78 -0.66 -10.68
C ALA A 43 -4.91 -2.00 -9.94
N TYR A 44 -5.00 -1.96 -8.61
CA TYR A 44 -5.12 -3.17 -7.78
C TYR A 44 -6.45 -3.89 -7.99
N LEU A 45 -7.55 -3.14 -8.07
CA LEU A 45 -8.86 -3.72 -8.34
C LEU A 45 -8.90 -4.34 -9.73
N SER A 46 -8.36 -3.64 -10.74
CA SER A 46 -8.26 -4.16 -12.11
C SER A 46 -7.43 -5.44 -12.17
N PHE A 47 -6.26 -5.44 -11.51
CA PHE A 47 -5.42 -6.63 -11.37
C PHE A 47 -6.18 -7.78 -10.72
N THR A 48 -6.84 -7.53 -9.60
CA THR A 48 -7.61 -8.54 -8.84
C THR A 48 -8.72 -9.14 -9.70
N ILE A 49 -9.44 -8.32 -10.46
CA ILE A 49 -10.52 -8.80 -11.36
C ILE A 49 -9.94 -9.67 -12.48
N VAL A 50 -8.93 -9.19 -13.19
CA VAL A 50 -8.29 -9.94 -14.29
C VAL A 50 -7.70 -11.25 -13.76
N PHE A 51 -7.05 -11.18 -12.60
CA PHE A 51 -6.46 -12.35 -11.95
C PHE A 51 -7.53 -13.35 -11.52
N GLY A 52 -8.64 -12.91 -10.92
CA GLY A 52 -9.77 -13.76 -10.56
C GLY A 52 -10.40 -14.45 -11.77
N ILE A 53 -10.57 -13.74 -12.89
CA ILE A 53 -11.05 -14.33 -14.15
C ILE A 53 -10.06 -15.39 -14.65
N LYS A 54 -8.76 -15.12 -14.62
CA LYS A 54 -7.73 -16.07 -15.05
C LYS A 54 -7.67 -17.31 -14.15
N LEU A 55 -7.84 -17.14 -12.84
CA LEU A 55 -7.95 -18.25 -11.88
C LEU A 55 -9.10 -19.18 -12.29
N ILE A 56 -10.29 -18.66 -12.57
CA ILE A 56 -11.46 -19.50 -12.91
C ILE A 56 -11.22 -20.37 -14.15
N HIS A 57 -10.41 -19.91 -15.11
CA HIS A 57 -10.14 -20.62 -16.36
C HIS A 57 -8.99 -21.63 -16.27
N TRP A 58 -8.36 -21.78 -15.10
CA TRP A 58 -7.32 -22.80 -14.93
C TRP A 58 -7.95 -24.19 -14.85
N SER A 59 -7.43 -25.10 -15.69
CA SER A 59 -7.92 -26.45 -15.85
C SER A 59 -6.79 -27.46 -15.63
N HIS A 60 -7.09 -28.53 -14.90
CA HIS A 60 -6.18 -29.66 -14.72
C HIS A 60 -5.93 -30.46 -16.01
N SER A 61 -6.77 -30.30 -17.03
CA SER A 61 -6.65 -31.03 -18.29
C SER A 61 -5.65 -30.45 -19.28
N LEU A 62 -5.20 -29.21 -19.07
CA LEU A 62 -4.30 -28.49 -19.98
C LEU A 62 -2.92 -28.32 -19.33
N PRO A 63 -1.82 -28.77 -19.96
CA PRO A 63 -0.47 -28.50 -19.47
C PRO A 63 -0.24 -26.98 -19.39
N ALA A 64 0.52 -26.52 -18.38
CA ALA A 64 0.74 -25.10 -18.04
C ALA A 64 -0.50 -24.29 -17.58
N HIS A 65 -1.70 -24.89 -17.56
CA HIS A 65 -2.93 -24.27 -17.05
C HIS A 65 -3.39 -24.83 -15.70
N CYS A 66 -2.54 -25.59 -15.03
CA CYS A 66 -2.78 -26.09 -13.68
C CYS A 66 -1.63 -25.74 -12.76
N TYR A 67 -1.96 -25.45 -11.50
CA TYR A 67 -0.98 -25.37 -10.43
C TYR A 67 -1.44 -26.21 -9.25
N ASN A 68 -0.47 -26.69 -8.51
CA ASN A 68 -0.57 -27.52 -7.35
C ASN A 68 -0.67 -26.61 -6.14
N THR A 69 -1.74 -26.77 -5.36
CA THR A 69 -2.04 -25.98 -4.16
C THR A 69 -1.61 -26.70 -2.87
N LYS A 70 -0.77 -27.75 -2.98
CA LYS A 70 -0.43 -28.73 -1.91
C LYS A 70 0.11 -28.17 -0.58
N PHE A 71 0.27 -26.86 -0.42
CA PHE A 71 0.74 -26.23 0.82
C PHE A 71 -0.07 -24.99 1.24
N ILE A 72 -1.20 -24.73 0.57
CA ILE A 72 -1.96 -23.49 0.69
C ILE A 72 -3.46 -23.78 0.86
N ALA A 73 -3.96 -24.81 0.18
CA ALA A 73 -5.32 -25.28 0.37
C ALA A 73 -5.36 -26.49 1.31
N TYR A 74 -6.44 -26.61 2.08
CA TYR A 74 -6.71 -27.79 2.89
C TYR A 74 -6.87 -29.04 2.00
N PRO A 75 -6.42 -30.23 2.44
CA PRO A 75 -6.62 -31.47 1.69
C PRO A 75 -8.10 -31.67 1.34
N GLY A 76 -8.42 -31.88 0.07
CA GLY A 76 -9.79 -32.09 -0.41
C GLY A 76 -10.53 -30.84 -0.88
N HIS A 77 -9.97 -29.63 -0.69
CA HIS A 77 -10.53 -28.44 -1.31
C HIS A 77 -9.93 -28.20 -2.70
N SER A 78 -10.80 -28.16 -3.70
CA SER A 78 -10.41 -27.94 -5.09
C SER A 78 -10.44 -26.45 -5.47
N HIS A 79 -9.46 -26.08 -6.28
CA HIS A 79 -9.49 -24.88 -7.11
C HIS A 79 -10.81 -24.79 -7.92
N PRO A 80 -11.40 -23.61 -8.19
CA PRO A 80 -10.91 -22.26 -7.91
C PRO A 80 -11.46 -21.61 -6.64
N LYS A 81 -12.36 -22.28 -5.90
CA LYS A 81 -13.16 -21.63 -4.85
C LYS A 81 -12.33 -21.06 -3.71
N VAL A 82 -11.34 -21.82 -3.21
CA VAL A 82 -10.49 -21.39 -2.09
C VAL A 82 -9.59 -20.23 -2.50
N ASP A 83 -9.05 -20.28 -3.72
CA ASP A 83 -8.17 -19.23 -4.24
C ASP A 83 -8.94 -17.92 -4.48
N LEU A 84 -10.17 -18.02 -4.98
CA LEU A 84 -11.04 -16.87 -5.17
C LEU A 84 -11.45 -16.24 -3.82
N ALA A 85 -11.72 -17.07 -2.80
CA ALA A 85 -12.00 -16.59 -1.46
C ALA A 85 -10.78 -15.87 -0.85
N TYR A 86 -9.59 -16.47 -0.95
CA TYR A 86 -8.34 -15.84 -0.51
C TYR A 86 -8.10 -14.50 -1.21
N LEU A 87 -8.28 -14.47 -2.54
CA LEU A 87 -8.12 -13.26 -3.34
C LEU A 87 -9.11 -12.16 -2.91
N GLY A 88 -10.38 -12.51 -2.67
CA GLY A 88 -11.41 -11.59 -2.20
C GLY A 88 -11.11 -11.03 -0.80
N VAL A 89 -10.73 -11.89 0.14
CA VAL A 89 -10.37 -11.47 1.52
C VAL A 89 -9.15 -10.55 1.49
N THR A 90 -8.12 -10.93 0.73
CA THR A 90 -6.91 -10.11 0.57
C THR A 90 -7.24 -8.76 -0.05
N CYS A 91 -8.05 -8.75 -1.11
CA CYS A 91 -8.45 -7.52 -1.79
C CYS A 91 -9.18 -6.57 -0.85
N PHE A 92 -10.16 -7.09 -0.12
CA PHE A 92 -10.92 -6.32 0.86
C PHE A 92 -10.03 -5.77 1.98
N TYR A 93 -9.09 -6.60 2.47
CA TYR A 93 -8.13 -6.19 3.49
C TYR A 93 -7.22 -5.04 3.00
N CYS A 94 -6.63 -5.17 1.81
CA CYS A 94 -5.77 -4.15 1.21
C CYS A 94 -6.52 -2.83 1.00
N LEU A 95 -7.73 -2.88 0.42
CA LEU A 95 -8.55 -1.70 0.22
C LEU A 95 -9.02 -1.08 1.54
N GLY A 96 -9.30 -1.90 2.56
CA GLY A 96 -9.62 -1.45 3.91
C GLY A 96 -8.46 -0.72 4.58
N CYS A 97 -7.23 -1.24 4.47
CA CYS A 97 -6.03 -0.56 4.98
C CYS A 97 -5.80 0.76 4.25
N LEU A 98 -5.93 0.78 2.93
CA LEU A 98 -5.79 1.99 2.11
C LEU A 98 -6.84 3.05 2.50
N TRP A 99 -8.09 2.62 2.70
CA TRP A 99 -9.17 3.49 3.17
C TRP A 99 -8.89 4.04 4.57
N GLY A 100 -8.34 3.22 5.47
CA GLY A 100 -7.88 3.63 6.79
C GLY A 100 -6.80 4.73 6.72
N CYS A 101 -5.83 4.58 5.82
CA CYS A 101 -4.80 5.60 5.56
C CYS A 101 -5.39 6.92 5.06
N VAL A 102 -6.34 6.88 4.11
CA VAL A 102 -7.05 8.09 3.62
C VAL A 102 -7.82 8.76 4.75
N SER A 103 -8.54 7.96 5.54
CA SER A 103 -9.38 8.43 6.65
C SER A 103 -8.56 9.07 7.77
N CYS A 104 -7.30 8.64 7.95
CA CYS A 104 -6.37 9.19 8.94
C CYS A 104 -5.86 10.59 8.57
N HIS A 105 -5.92 10.95 7.29
CA HIS A 105 -5.42 12.23 6.83
C HIS A 105 -6.49 13.33 6.97
N ARG A 106 -6.38 14.13 8.04
CA ARG A 106 -7.31 15.22 8.42
C ARG A 106 -7.67 16.19 7.29
N SER A 107 -6.72 16.48 6.39
CA SER A 107 -6.89 17.37 5.23
C SER A 107 -7.81 16.77 4.16
N LEU A 108 -7.76 15.45 3.98
CA LEU A 108 -8.51 14.74 2.94
C LEU A 108 -9.99 14.56 3.30
N ASN A 109 -10.30 14.34 4.58
CA ASN A 109 -11.68 14.30 5.06
C ASN A 109 -12.41 15.63 4.81
N ALA A 110 -11.71 16.78 4.87
CA ALA A 110 -12.30 18.07 4.55
C ALA A 110 -12.66 18.20 3.05
N VAL A 111 -11.84 17.60 2.16
CA VAL A 111 -12.07 17.59 0.70
C VAL A 111 -13.12 16.55 0.28
N LEU A 112 -13.12 15.37 0.89
CA LEU A 112 -14.08 14.29 0.61
C LEU A 112 -15.44 14.50 1.27
N ALA A 113 -15.52 15.28 2.36
CA ALA A 113 -16.77 15.58 3.05
C ALA A 113 -17.89 16.13 2.13
N PRO A 114 -17.64 17.12 1.24
CA PRO A 114 -18.66 17.57 0.30
C PRO A 114 -19.02 16.51 -0.75
N LEU A 115 -18.06 15.70 -1.23
CA LEU A 115 -18.31 14.63 -2.21
C LEU A 115 -19.14 13.47 -1.62
N LEU A 116 -18.91 13.14 -0.34
CA LEU A 116 -19.64 12.09 0.39
C LEU A 116 -20.92 12.61 1.09
N SER A 117 -21.15 13.94 1.07
CA SER A 117 -22.37 14.55 1.61
C SER A 117 -23.68 14.00 1.00
N PRO A 118 -23.76 13.59 -0.28
CA PRO A 118 -24.97 12.97 -0.84
C PRO A 118 -25.22 11.57 -0.26
N LEU A 119 -24.15 10.82 0.04
CA LEU A 119 -24.22 9.49 0.65
C LEU A 119 -24.67 9.55 2.12
N LYS A 120 -24.35 10.64 2.84
CA LYS A 120 -24.86 10.89 4.19
C LYS A 120 -26.39 11.02 4.26
N ASN A 121 -27.00 11.49 3.18
CA ASN A 121 -28.46 11.67 3.07
C ASN A 121 -29.17 10.40 2.58
N ALA A 122 -28.44 9.40 2.07
CA ALA A 122 -29.00 8.08 1.82
C ALA A 122 -29.32 7.43 3.17
N LYS A 123 -30.57 6.97 3.35
CA LYS A 123 -30.99 6.15 4.51
C LYS A 123 -30.30 4.77 4.46
N PHE A 124 -28.98 4.73 4.62
CA PHE A 124 -28.25 3.47 4.74
C PHE A 124 -28.43 2.96 6.18
N GLY A 125 -28.97 1.75 6.28
CA GLY A 125 -29.56 1.20 7.50
C GLY A 125 -28.58 0.97 8.65
N SER A 126 -29.17 0.97 9.86
CA SER A 126 -28.57 0.78 11.18
C SER A 126 -27.79 1.96 11.75
N ARG A 127 -28.40 2.65 12.73
CA ARG A 127 -27.77 3.65 13.61
C ARG A 127 -26.46 3.16 14.25
N GLU A 128 -26.31 1.85 14.45
CA GLU A 128 -25.11 1.26 15.04
C GLU A 128 -23.94 1.20 14.05
N LEU A 129 -24.20 0.95 12.76
CA LEU A 129 -23.20 1.05 11.69
C LEU A 129 -22.74 2.50 11.52
N GLN A 130 -23.67 3.45 11.64
CA GLN A 130 -23.37 4.88 11.55
C GLN A 130 -22.50 5.36 12.73
N LYS A 131 -22.79 4.89 13.95
CA LYS A 131 -21.96 5.13 15.13
C LYS A 131 -20.58 4.49 15.01
N ALA A 132 -20.50 3.22 14.59
CA ALA A 132 -19.23 2.53 14.37
C ALA A 132 -18.37 3.27 13.32
N TYR A 133 -18.99 3.71 12.22
CA TYR A 133 -18.32 4.49 11.18
C TYR A 133 -17.84 5.86 11.68
N LEU A 134 -18.66 6.58 12.44
CA LEU A 134 -18.28 7.87 13.05
C LEU A 134 -17.20 7.72 14.14
N LEU A 135 -17.23 6.63 14.90
CA LEU A 135 -16.25 6.34 15.94
C LEU A 135 -14.89 5.96 15.33
N PHE A 136 -14.91 5.27 14.19
CA PHE A 136 -13.71 4.91 13.42
C PHE A 136 -13.09 6.13 12.72
N LEU A 137 -13.89 7.11 12.31
CA LEU A 137 -13.46 8.34 11.64
C LEU A 137 -13.00 9.45 12.59
N HIS A 138 -13.00 9.23 13.91
CA HIS A 138 -12.63 10.29 14.84
C HIS A 138 -11.14 10.66 14.67
N PRO A 139 -10.82 11.88 14.22
CA PRO A 139 -9.49 12.22 13.69
C PRO A 139 -8.36 12.14 14.73
N ASN A 140 -8.67 12.28 16.02
CA ASN A 140 -7.67 12.17 17.09
C ASN A 140 -7.25 10.73 17.41
N ARG A 141 -8.08 9.72 17.07
CA ARG A 141 -7.76 8.29 17.31
C ARG A 141 -6.96 7.70 16.16
N LEU A 142 -7.09 8.28 14.96
CA LEU A 142 -6.50 7.74 13.74
C LEU A 142 -4.97 7.88 13.71
N SER A 143 -4.40 8.96 14.25
CA SER A 143 -2.93 9.07 14.41
C SER A 143 -2.37 8.04 15.38
N GLU A 144 -3.13 7.64 16.40
CA GLU A 144 -2.77 6.56 17.32
C GLU A 144 -2.88 5.17 16.63
N LEU A 145 -3.80 5.05 15.65
CA LEU A 145 -4.03 3.84 14.86
C LEU A 145 -3.05 3.66 13.70
N ALA A 146 -2.41 4.73 13.22
CA ALA A 146 -1.45 4.69 12.11
C ALA A 146 -0.36 3.61 12.27
N PRO A 147 0.36 3.49 13.41
CA PRO A 147 1.33 2.40 13.61
C PRO A 147 0.66 1.02 13.56
N GLY A 148 -0.57 0.88 14.05
CA GLY A 148 -1.35 -0.35 13.96
C GLY A 148 -1.71 -0.72 12.52
N ILE A 149 -2.08 0.26 11.68
CA ILE A 149 -2.36 0.06 10.26
C ILE A 149 -1.08 -0.33 9.51
N VAL A 150 0.05 0.31 9.81
CA VAL A 150 1.35 -0.05 9.24
C VAL A 150 1.73 -1.47 9.64
N LEU A 151 1.60 -1.83 10.92
CA LEU A 151 1.87 -3.18 11.41
C LEU A 151 0.95 -4.21 10.72
N ALA A 152 -0.34 -3.89 10.58
CA ALA A 152 -1.30 -4.73 9.87
C ALA A 152 -0.90 -4.95 8.40
N ALA A 153 -0.42 -3.90 7.72
CA ALA A 153 0.12 -4.03 6.37
C ALA A 153 1.42 -4.88 6.35
N MET A 154 2.30 -4.70 7.33
CA MET A 154 3.54 -5.49 7.47
C MET A 154 3.27 -6.97 7.67
N VAL A 155 2.25 -7.34 8.45
CA VAL A 155 1.88 -8.75 8.69
C VAL A 155 1.42 -9.45 7.41
N GLN A 156 0.90 -8.71 6.45
CA GLN A 156 0.45 -9.27 5.18
C GLN A 156 1.63 -9.73 4.31
N TYR A 157 2.80 -9.11 4.45
CA TYR A 157 3.97 -9.44 3.65
C TYR A 157 4.49 -10.88 3.89
N PRO A 158 4.73 -11.34 5.13
CA PRO A 158 5.12 -12.73 5.38
C PRO A 158 4.11 -13.76 4.84
N LEU A 159 2.81 -13.47 4.95
CA LEU A 159 1.75 -14.37 4.46
C LEU A 159 1.82 -14.51 2.92
N HIS A 160 1.92 -13.39 2.20
CA HIS A 160 2.05 -13.40 0.75
C HIS A 160 3.36 -14.03 0.30
N LEU A 161 4.47 -13.73 0.99
CA LEU A 161 5.78 -14.33 0.71
C LEU A 161 5.75 -15.85 0.91
N TYR A 162 5.15 -16.34 2.01
CA TYR A 162 4.98 -17.77 2.23
C TYR A 162 4.16 -18.41 1.11
N MET A 163 3.00 -17.84 0.77
CA MET A 163 2.16 -18.33 -0.32
C MET A 163 2.97 -18.42 -1.62
N VAL A 164 3.80 -17.42 -1.91
CA VAL A 164 4.64 -17.37 -3.10
C VAL A 164 5.66 -18.49 -3.14
N ILE A 165 6.40 -18.68 -2.05
CA ILE A 165 7.41 -19.72 -1.91
C ILE A 165 6.74 -21.11 -2.01
N ALA A 166 5.62 -21.30 -1.33
CA ALA A 166 4.86 -22.55 -1.32
C ALA A 166 4.33 -22.91 -2.72
N LEU A 167 3.84 -21.94 -3.48
CA LEU A 167 3.46 -22.15 -4.87
C LEU A 167 4.67 -22.49 -5.73
N ARG A 168 5.80 -21.79 -5.57
CA ARG A 168 7.05 -22.07 -6.30
C ARG A 168 7.55 -23.48 -6.07
N ALA A 169 7.72 -23.86 -4.82
CA ALA A 169 8.19 -25.19 -4.45
C ALA A 169 7.26 -26.30 -4.99
N SER A 170 5.94 -26.07 -5.01
CA SER A 170 4.97 -27.10 -5.42
C SER A 170 4.81 -27.29 -6.94
N ASN A 171 5.30 -26.37 -7.77
CA ASN A 171 5.24 -26.54 -9.23
C ASN A 171 6.55 -26.35 -9.98
N GLU A 172 7.69 -26.24 -9.30
CA GLU A 172 9.01 -26.16 -9.93
C GLU A 172 9.21 -27.22 -11.03
N SER A 173 8.83 -28.47 -10.76
CA SER A 173 8.92 -29.58 -11.73
C SER A 173 8.00 -29.46 -12.94
N ARG A 174 6.97 -28.60 -12.89
CA ARG A 174 6.00 -28.38 -13.97
C ARG A 174 6.28 -27.12 -14.80
N LEU A 175 7.33 -26.37 -14.46
CA LEU A 175 7.71 -25.12 -15.13
C LEU A 175 8.70 -25.31 -16.29
N ASN A 176 9.10 -26.53 -16.61
CA ASN A 176 10.01 -26.81 -17.72
C ASN A 176 9.26 -26.73 -19.07
N GLY A 177 9.32 -25.59 -19.76
CA GLY A 177 8.79 -25.47 -21.13
C GLY A 177 8.80 -24.08 -21.75
N ASP A 178 8.44 -23.05 -20.97
CA ASP A 178 8.41 -21.66 -21.44
C ASP A 178 9.55 -20.82 -20.83
N SER A 179 10.20 -19.96 -21.62
CA SER A 179 11.23 -19.08 -21.10
C SER A 179 10.60 -18.01 -20.19
N GLU A 180 11.11 -17.88 -18.97
CA GLU A 180 10.70 -16.90 -17.96
C GLU A 180 10.70 -15.44 -18.49
N ASN A 181 11.47 -15.17 -19.56
CA ASN A 181 11.63 -13.87 -20.21
C ASN A 181 10.48 -13.41 -21.12
N ALA A 182 9.50 -14.26 -21.45
CA ALA A 182 8.48 -13.92 -22.46
C ALA A 182 7.28 -13.10 -21.93
N TRP A 183 7.20 -12.79 -20.63
CA TRP A 183 5.98 -12.22 -20.02
C TRP A 183 6.29 -10.95 -19.19
N GLY A 184 6.00 -9.78 -19.78
CA GLY A 184 6.43 -8.47 -19.26
C GLY A 184 5.51 -7.75 -18.26
N PHE A 185 4.30 -8.25 -17.95
CA PHE A 185 3.33 -7.45 -17.17
C PHE A 185 3.78 -7.17 -15.72
N GLY A 186 4.23 -8.19 -14.98
CA GLY A 186 4.78 -8.03 -13.63
C GLY A 186 6.04 -7.19 -13.56
N GLN A 187 6.90 -7.33 -14.56
CA GLN A 187 8.13 -6.55 -14.71
C GLN A 187 7.80 -5.07 -14.98
N ILE A 188 6.80 -4.78 -15.82
CA ILE A 188 6.34 -3.42 -16.10
C ILE A 188 5.76 -2.78 -14.83
N VAL A 189 4.92 -3.51 -14.08
CA VAL A 189 4.33 -2.98 -12.83
C VAL A 189 5.41 -2.76 -11.76
N ALA A 190 6.33 -3.70 -11.59
CA ALA A 190 7.46 -3.56 -10.67
C ALA A 190 8.38 -2.39 -11.09
N LEU A 191 8.62 -2.21 -12.39
CA LEU A 191 9.41 -1.12 -12.93
C LEU A 191 8.73 0.24 -12.70
N ILE A 192 7.45 0.38 -13.02
CA ILE A 192 6.68 1.63 -12.82
C ILE A 192 6.72 2.02 -11.34
N ALA A 193 6.52 1.05 -10.46
CA ALA A 193 6.54 1.29 -9.02
C ALA A 193 7.93 1.59 -8.46
N ALA A 194 8.97 0.92 -8.97
CA ALA A 194 10.35 1.22 -8.63
C ALA A 194 10.70 2.65 -9.05
N VAL A 195 10.28 3.07 -10.25
CA VAL A 195 10.48 4.45 -10.74
C VAL A 195 9.77 5.45 -9.83
N SER A 196 8.51 5.23 -9.45
CA SER A 196 7.80 6.11 -8.51
C SER A 196 8.50 6.20 -7.16
N THR A 197 8.98 5.08 -6.64
CA THR A 197 9.73 5.03 -5.36
C THR A 197 11.04 5.79 -5.47
N ILE A 198 11.80 5.58 -6.54
CA ILE A 198 13.07 6.27 -6.82
C ILE A 198 12.85 7.78 -6.95
N LEU A 199 11.79 8.21 -7.65
CA LEU A 199 11.45 9.63 -7.81
C LEU A 199 11.12 10.29 -6.47
N GLU A 200 10.37 9.62 -5.60
CA GLU A 200 10.08 10.12 -4.25
C GLU A 200 11.34 10.12 -3.36
N CYS A 201 12.23 9.13 -3.50
CA CYS A 201 13.54 9.16 -2.84
C CYS A 201 14.39 10.35 -3.30
N PHE A 202 14.47 10.61 -4.60
CA PHE A 202 15.21 11.76 -5.13
C PHE A 202 14.63 13.09 -4.66
N ARG A 203 13.30 13.21 -4.61
CA ARG A 203 12.63 14.39 -4.05
C ARG A 203 12.98 14.56 -2.57
N GLY A 204 12.85 13.52 -1.76
CA GLY A 204 13.19 13.57 -0.34
C GLY A 204 14.65 13.94 -0.09
N ILE A 205 15.59 13.43 -0.89
CA ILE A 205 17.01 13.81 -0.82
C ILE A 205 17.20 15.28 -1.21
N SER A 206 16.56 15.74 -2.30
CA SER A 206 16.63 17.13 -2.74
C SER A 206 16.12 18.08 -1.67
N ASP A 207 14.98 17.76 -1.06
CA ASP A 207 14.35 18.56 -0.01
C ASP A 207 15.21 18.60 1.26
N TYR A 208 15.90 17.49 1.59
CA TYR A 208 16.87 17.45 2.69
C TYR A 208 18.05 18.40 2.43
N TYR A 209 18.65 18.35 1.24
CA TYR A 209 19.79 19.22 0.91
C TYR A 209 19.42 20.70 0.81
N SER A 210 18.17 21.06 0.49
CA SER A 210 17.76 22.46 0.49
C SER A 210 17.54 23.03 1.90
N GLN A 211 17.18 22.19 2.88
CA GLN A 211 16.95 22.61 4.27
C GLN A 211 18.22 22.69 5.13
N VAL A 212 19.24 21.88 4.83
CA VAL A 212 20.52 21.88 5.59
C VAL A 212 21.20 23.26 5.65
N PRO A 213 21.29 24.05 4.56
CA PRO A 213 21.86 25.39 4.60
C PRO A 213 21.06 26.37 5.47
N GLU A 214 19.73 26.23 5.52
CA GLU A 214 18.87 27.11 6.31
C GLU A 214 19.09 26.88 7.81
N LEU A 215 19.21 25.63 8.26
CA LEU A 215 19.55 25.32 9.65
C LEU A 215 20.93 25.89 10.03
N GLY A 216 21.93 25.79 9.14
CA GLY A 216 23.26 26.36 9.38
C GLY A 216 23.20 27.86 9.65
N ASN A 217 22.45 28.60 8.82
CA ASN A 217 22.29 30.04 8.96
C ASN A 217 21.52 30.44 10.23
N GLU A 218 20.46 29.71 10.62
CA GLU A 218 19.75 29.98 11.88
C GLU A 218 20.65 29.78 13.11
N THR A 219 21.46 28.72 13.10
CA THR A 219 22.35 28.40 14.22
C THR A 219 23.40 29.49 14.43
N ASP A 220 23.98 30.01 13.34
CA ASP A 220 24.95 31.10 13.38
C ASP A 220 24.32 32.42 13.86
N LEU A 221 23.08 32.73 13.44
CA LEU A 221 22.35 33.91 13.90
C LEU A 221 22.03 33.86 15.40
N THR A 222 21.64 32.70 15.92
CA THR A 222 21.42 32.53 17.37
C THR A 222 22.70 32.67 18.18
N ALA A 223 23.83 32.14 17.70
CA ALA A 223 25.12 32.28 18.39
C ALA A 223 25.61 33.74 18.43
N GLN A 224 25.35 34.52 17.39
CA GLN A 224 25.67 35.95 17.37
C GLN A 224 24.81 36.75 18.36
N ALA A 225 23.50 36.47 18.43
CA ALA A 225 22.60 37.15 19.34
C ALA A 225 22.96 36.92 20.82
N GLU A 226 23.33 35.69 21.20
CA GLU A 226 23.77 35.38 22.57
C GLU A 226 25.09 36.08 22.96
N THR A 227 25.97 36.32 21.98
CA THR A 227 27.25 37.01 22.21
C THR A 227 27.06 38.52 22.43
N GLU A 228 26.07 39.14 21.79
CA GLU A 228 25.75 40.57 21.99
C GLU A 228 25.00 40.84 23.32
N GLU A 229 24.23 39.88 23.83
CA GLU A 229 23.40 40.09 25.03
C GLU A 229 24.20 39.95 26.36
N ASN A 230 25.40 39.34 26.34
CA ASN A 230 26.21 39.16 27.55
C ASN A 230 27.67 39.67 27.44
N PRO A 231 27.91 40.98 27.23
CA PRO A 231 29.25 41.54 27.11
C PRO A 231 30.02 41.63 28.45
N THR A 232 29.44 41.22 29.58
CA THR A 232 30.03 41.43 30.93
C THR A 232 30.55 40.15 31.61
N ALA A 233 30.52 38.99 30.95
CA ALA A 233 31.01 37.73 31.53
C ALA A 233 32.53 37.49 31.36
N VAL A 234 33.28 38.48 30.87
CA VAL A 234 34.75 38.42 30.72
C VAL A 234 35.40 39.49 31.61
N GLU A 235 35.31 39.30 32.93
CA GLU A 235 36.27 39.84 33.91
C GLU A 235 36.56 38.79 34.98
#